data_AF-A0A517NWG5-F1
#
_entry.id   AF-A0A517NWG5-F1
#
_cell.length_a   1.000
_cell.length_b   1.000
_cell.length_c   1.000
_cell.angle_alpha   90.00
_cell.angle_beta   90.00
_cell.angle_gamma   90.00
#
_symmetry.space_group_name_H-M   'P 1'
#
loop_
_entity.id
_entity.type
_entity.pdbx_description
1 polymer ?
#
loop_
_entity_poly.entity_id
_entity_poly.type
_entity_poly.pdbx_seq_one_letter_code
_entity_poly.pdbx_strand_id
1 'polypeptide(L)'
;MSIDDSDDMRRVRAIDTEITHVWMIRTFLKHADESQDDEDLRDIVRDLYDFILAVGPVDEVNDPAVYLKMAKKKLSKLRKATELYEEIQPEVSGHTNFAMAARSLRTAVDRIHAVFA
;
A
#
# COMPACT_ATOMS: atom_id res chain seq x y z
N MET A 1 2.36 -19.22 24.36
CA MET A 1 2.50 -17.97 23.58
C MET A 1 1.11 -17.64 23.05
N SER A 2 0.55 -16.50 23.42
CA SER A 2 -0.73 -16.05 22.82
C SER A 2 -0.50 -15.85 21.31
N ILE A 3 -1.56 -16.01 20.50
CA ILE A 3 -1.51 -15.70 19.05
C ILE A 3 -0.91 -14.29 18.84
N ASP A 4 -1.26 -13.38 19.75
CA ASP A 4 -0.80 -11.98 19.79
C ASP A 4 0.71 -11.79 19.84
N ASP A 5 1.46 -12.77 20.32
CA ASP A 5 2.91 -12.69 20.53
C ASP A 5 3.71 -13.57 19.55
N SER A 6 3.03 -14.17 18.58
CA SER A 6 3.67 -14.98 17.53
C SER A 6 4.49 -14.12 16.56
N ASP A 7 5.57 -14.69 16.02
CA ASP A 7 6.40 -14.04 14.99
C ASP A 7 5.56 -13.62 13.77
N ASP A 8 4.63 -14.47 13.35
CA ASP A 8 3.72 -14.14 12.24
C ASP A 8 2.81 -12.96 12.57
N MET A 9 2.27 -12.84 13.79
CA MET A 9 1.48 -11.65 14.16
C MET A 9 2.33 -10.37 14.22
N ARG A 10 3.60 -10.46 14.62
CA ARG A 10 4.52 -9.30 14.54
C ARG A 10 4.72 -8.85 13.09
N ARG A 11 4.84 -9.80 12.17
CA ARG A 11 4.94 -9.54 10.73
C ARG A 11 3.65 -8.95 10.16
N VAL A 12 2.48 -9.46 10.57
CA VAL A 12 1.17 -8.89 10.21
C VAL A 12 1.09 -7.42 10.64
N ARG A 13 1.41 -7.11 11.91
CA ARG A 13 1.39 -5.74 12.44
C ARG A 13 2.38 -4.81 11.75
N ALA A 14 3.55 -5.32 11.36
CA ALA A 14 4.52 -4.56 10.57
C ALA A 14 3.96 -4.18 9.20
N ILE A 15 3.27 -5.10 8.52
CA ILE A 15 2.59 -4.81 7.25
C ILE A 15 1.42 -3.83 7.47
N ASP A 16 0.61 -4.04 8.50
CA ASP A 16 -0.53 -3.18 8.84
C ASP A 16 -0.11 -1.72 9.10
N THR A 17 1.01 -1.53 9.80
CA THR A 17 1.60 -0.19 10.00
C THR A 17 1.84 0.51 8.66
N GLU A 18 2.40 -0.20 7.68
CA GLU A 18 2.69 0.38 6.36
C GLU A 18 1.42 0.54 5.50
N ILE A 19 0.39 -0.29 5.71
CA ILE A 19 -0.92 -0.11 5.08
C ILE A 19 -1.55 1.22 5.47
N THR A 20 -1.30 1.74 6.67
CA THR A 20 -1.79 3.08 7.05
C THR A 20 -1.27 4.17 6.10
N HIS A 21 -0.01 4.09 5.68
CA HIS A 21 0.57 4.99 4.69
C HIS A 21 -0.12 4.83 3.33
N VAL A 22 -0.30 3.58 2.88
CA VAL A 22 -1.00 3.27 1.62
C VAL A 22 -2.42 3.82 1.63
N TRP A 23 -3.15 3.70 2.75
CA TRP A 23 -4.49 4.24 2.92
C TRP A 23 -4.52 5.76 2.82
N MET A 24 -3.60 6.44 3.51
CA MET A 24 -3.52 7.91 3.49
C MET A 24 -3.23 8.43 2.09
N ILE A 25 -2.27 7.81 1.39
CA ILE A 25 -1.91 8.17 0.00
C ILE A 25 -3.09 7.91 -0.94
N ARG A 26 -3.70 6.73 -0.87
CA ARG A 26 -4.88 6.41 -1.69
C ARG A 26 -6.01 7.40 -1.47
N THR A 27 -6.24 7.81 -0.21
CA THR A 27 -7.29 8.77 0.13
C THR A 27 -6.97 10.15 -0.42
N PHE A 28 -5.73 10.61 -0.28
CA PHE A 28 -5.25 11.84 -0.89
C PHE A 28 -5.44 11.83 -2.41
N LEU A 29 -4.90 10.83 -3.10
CA LEU A 29 -4.97 10.74 -4.57
C LEU A 29 -6.41 10.66 -5.07
N LYS A 30 -7.27 9.84 -4.45
CA LYS A 30 -8.68 9.72 -4.84
C LYS A 30 -9.41 11.07 -4.87
N HIS A 31 -9.01 12.00 -4.01
CA HIS A 31 -9.66 13.30 -3.85
C HIS A 31 -8.87 14.45 -4.50
N ALA A 32 -7.75 14.15 -5.16
CA ALA A 32 -7.05 15.11 -5.98
C ALA A 32 -7.84 15.39 -7.27
N ASP A 33 -7.84 16.64 -7.71
CA ASP A 33 -8.50 17.03 -8.96
C ASP A 33 -7.82 16.33 -10.15
N GLU A 34 -6.51 16.13 -10.08
CA GLU A 34 -5.71 15.40 -11.08
C GLU A 34 -6.23 13.98 -11.35
N SER A 35 -6.85 13.32 -10.35
CA SER A 35 -7.45 12.00 -10.54
C SER A 35 -8.74 12.01 -11.36
N GLN A 36 -9.31 13.17 -11.68
CA GLN A 36 -10.46 13.23 -12.59
C GLN A 36 -10.03 13.16 -14.06
N ASP A 37 -8.87 13.73 -14.35
CA ASP A 37 -8.37 13.95 -15.71
C ASP A 37 -7.35 12.87 -16.14
N ASP A 38 -6.66 12.25 -15.19
CA ASP A 38 -5.64 11.23 -15.45
C ASP A 38 -6.19 9.80 -15.23
N GLU A 39 -6.17 8.96 -16.27
CA GLU A 39 -6.62 7.56 -16.20
C GLU A 39 -5.66 6.66 -15.42
N ASP A 40 -4.35 6.84 -15.60
CA ASP A 40 -3.32 6.04 -14.93
C ASP A 40 -3.34 6.30 -13.42
N LEU A 41 -3.56 7.55 -13.00
CA LEU A 41 -3.71 7.91 -11.59
C LEU A 41 -4.94 7.27 -10.95
N ARG A 42 -6.05 7.17 -11.68
CA ARG A 42 -7.26 6.46 -11.21
C ARG A 42 -7.02 4.97 -11.05
N ASP A 43 -6.28 4.38 -11.98
CA ASP A 43 -5.90 2.98 -11.93
C ASP A 43 -4.98 2.69 -10.74
N ILE A 44 -4.02 3.56 -10.45
CA ILE A 44 -3.19 3.49 -9.24
C ILE A 44 -4.07 3.54 -7.98
N VAL A 45 -4.98 4.51 -7.86
CA VAL A 45 -5.91 4.62 -6.72
C VAL A 45 -6.71 3.33 -6.49
N ARG A 46 -7.14 2.68 -7.58
CA ARG A 46 -7.85 1.40 -7.53
C ARG A 46 -6.93 0.28 -7.07
N ASP A 47 -5.72 0.20 -7.59
CA ASP A 47 -4.75 -0.84 -7.26
C ASP A 47 -4.27 -0.76 -5.81
N LEU A 48 -4.10 0.44 -5.27
CA LEU A 48 -3.85 0.64 -3.84
C LEU A 48 -5.01 0.12 -2.99
N TYR A 49 -6.25 0.43 -3.39
CA TYR A 49 -7.44 -0.03 -2.67
C TYR A 49 -7.62 -1.56 -2.75
N ASP A 50 -7.36 -2.16 -3.91
CA ASP A 50 -7.36 -3.62 -4.09
C ASP A 50 -6.38 -4.33 -3.15
N PHE A 51 -5.18 -3.75 -2.95
CA PHE A 51 -4.21 -4.31 -2.02
C PHE A 51 -4.73 -4.27 -0.58
N ILE A 52 -5.23 -3.11 -0.14
CA ILE A 52 -5.80 -2.90 1.21
C ILE A 52 -6.95 -3.88 1.48
N LEU A 53 -7.88 -4.03 0.52
CA LEU A 53 -9.00 -4.95 0.67
C LEU A 53 -8.56 -6.43 0.70
N ALA A 54 -7.53 -6.78 -0.07
CA ALA A 54 -7.08 -8.16 -0.17
C ALA A 54 -6.40 -8.68 1.10
N VAL A 55 -5.78 -7.80 1.89
CA VAL A 55 -5.13 -8.16 3.16
C VAL A 55 -6.09 -8.02 4.34
N GLY A 56 -7.03 -7.06 4.30
CA GLY A 56 -8.02 -6.87 5.34
C GLY A 56 -7.47 -6.18 6.60
N PRO A 57 -8.35 -5.81 7.54
CA PRO A 57 -7.96 -5.14 8.79
C PRO A 57 -7.25 -6.11 9.75
N VAL A 58 -6.21 -5.63 10.44
CA VAL A 58 -5.45 -6.43 11.42
C VAL A 58 -6.31 -6.99 12.55
N ASP A 59 -7.32 -6.25 13.00
CA ASP A 59 -8.19 -6.64 14.12
C ASP A 59 -9.10 -7.84 13.81
N GLU A 60 -9.26 -8.20 12.53
CA GLU A 60 -10.06 -9.34 12.08
C GLU A 60 -9.19 -10.57 11.73
N VAL A 61 -7.87 -10.51 11.98
CA VAL A 61 -6.95 -11.59 11.63
C VAL A 61 -7.07 -12.75 12.61
N ASN A 62 -7.70 -13.83 12.14
CA ASN A 62 -7.78 -15.10 12.86
C ASN A 62 -6.63 -16.07 12.52
N ASP A 63 -6.09 -15.98 11.30
CA ASP A 63 -4.98 -16.80 10.80
C ASP A 63 -3.90 -15.89 10.17
N PRO A 64 -2.79 -15.64 10.89
CA PRO A 64 -1.70 -14.80 10.41
C PRO A 64 -1.05 -15.33 9.12
N ALA A 65 -1.00 -16.65 8.93
CA ALA A 65 -0.38 -17.23 7.75
C ALA A 65 -1.21 -16.96 6.49
N VAL A 66 -2.54 -16.93 6.60
CA VAL A 66 -3.45 -16.55 5.50
C VAL A 66 -3.23 -15.09 5.12
N TYR A 67 -3.16 -14.19 6.11
CA TYR A 67 -2.87 -12.77 5.88
C TYR A 67 -1.53 -12.59 5.15
N LEU A 68 -0.45 -13.17 5.67
CA LEU A 68 0.89 -13.06 5.11
C LEU A 68 0.97 -13.63 3.68
N LYS A 69 0.28 -14.75 3.41
CA LYS A 69 0.18 -15.32 2.07
C LYS A 69 -0.52 -14.37 1.10
N MET A 70 -1.60 -13.72 1.52
CA MET A 70 -2.33 -12.75 0.69
C MET A 70 -1.50 -11.49 0.42
N ALA A 71 -0.88 -10.93 1.45
CA ALA A 71 0.01 -9.78 1.33
C ALA A 71 1.16 -10.08 0.35
N LYS A 72 1.87 -11.21 0.52
CA LYS A 72 2.96 -11.62 -0.39
C LYS A 72 2.49 -11.79 -1.83
N LYS A 73 1.32 -12.41 -2.04
CA LYS A 73 0.74 -12.62 -3.38
C LYS A 73 0.44 -11.28 -4.07
N LYS A 74 -0.09 -10.31 -3.33
CA LYS A 74 -0.53 -9.02 -3.87
C LYS A 74 0.56 -7.95 -3.93
N LEU A 75 1.68 -8.14 -3.21
CA LEU A 75 2.79 -7.20 -3.15
C LEU A 75 3.36 -6.83 -4.53
N SER A 76 3.42 -7.78 -5.46
CA SER A 76 3.89 -7.51 -6.83
C SER A 76 3.04 -6.47 -7.56
N LYS A 77 1.71 -6.47 -7.33
CA LYS A 77 0.78 -5.49 -7.93
C LYS A 77 0.93 -4.12 -7.27
N LEU A 78 1.03 -4.08 -5.94
CA LEU A 78 1.27 -2.85 -5.19
C LEU A 78 2.58 -2.16 -5.62
N ARG A 79 3.65 -2.95 -5.81
CA ARG A 79 4.93 -2.44 -6.30
C ARG A 79 4.80 -1.82 -7.69
N LYS A 80 4.13 -2.49 -8.63
CA LYS A 80 3.91 -1.95 -9.99
C LYS A 80 3.11 -0.65 -9.98
N ALA A 81 2.06 -0.56 -9.18
CA ALA A 81 1.29 0.68 -9.02
C ALA A 81 2.16 1.82 -8.46
N THR A 82 3.10 1.50 -7.57
CA THR A 82 4.05 2.46 -7.02
C THR A 82 5.07 2.93 -8.05
N GLU A 83 5.62 2.00 -8.85
CA GLU A 83 6.54 2.31 -9.95
C GLU A 83 5.86 3.19 -11.00
N LEU A 84 4.62 2.87 -11.39
CA LEU A 84 3.84 3.70 -12.31
C LEU A 84 3.58 5.08 -11.71
N TYR A 85 3.24 5.17 -10.42
CA TYR A 85 3.03 6.45 -9.77
C TYR A 85 4.29 7.33 -9.79
N GLU A 86 5.45 6.77 -9.47
CA GLU A 86 6.73 7.49 -9.51
C GLU A 86 7.07 8.00 -10.92
N GLU A 87 6.70 7.22 -11.95
CA GLU A 87 6.91 7.58 -13.36
C GLU A 87 6.03 8.76 -13.79
N ILE A 88 4.71 8.69 -13.55
CA ILE A 88 3.76 9.69 -14.07
C ILE A 88 3.67 10.95 -13.19
N GLN A 89 3.96 10.83 -11.88
CA GLN A 89 3.70 11.89 -10.91
C GLN A 89 4.28 13.28 -11.30
N PRO A 90 5.51 13.39 -11.83
CA PRO A 90 6.07 14.70 -12.21
C PRO A 90 5.28 15.41 -13.31
N GLU A 91 4.64 14.67 -14.19
CA GLU A 91 3.81 15.19 -15.29
C GLU A 91 2.38 15.50 -14.81
N VAL A 92 1.84 14.65 -13.94
CA VAL A 92 0.52 14.82 -13.31
C VAL A 92 0.46 16.08 -12.47
N SER A 93 1.44 16.34 -11.60
CA SER A 93 1.43 17.50 -10.71
C SER A 93 2.81 17.84 -10.17
N GLY A 94 3.20 19.11 -10.27
CA GLY A 94 4.43 19.63 -9.65
C GLY A 94 4.32 19.93 -8.15
N HIS A 95 3.15 19.70 -7.53
CA HIS A 95 2.93 20.05 -6.14
C HIS A 95 3.65 19.09 -5.17
N THR A 96 4.28 19.62 -4.12
CA THR A 96 5.10 18.86 -3.16
C THR A 96 4.38 17.66 -2.55
N ASN A 97 3.06 17.76 -2.31
CA ASN A 97 2.27 16.65 -1.76
C ASN A 97 2.34 15.38 -2.63
N PHE A 98 2.38 15.52 -3.97
CA PHE A 98 2.47 14.38 -4.87
C PHE A 98 3.85 13.72 -4.80
N ALA A 99 4.92 14.51 -4.83
CA ALA A 99 6.27 14.00 -4.65
C ALA A 99 6.47 13.31 -3.28
N MET A 100 5.83 13.84 -2.22
CA MET A 100 5.85 13.23 -0.89
C MET A 100 5.02 11.96 -0.82
N ALA A 101 3.88 11.91 -1.49
CA ALA A 101 3.07 10.70 -1.62
C ALA A 101 3.86 9.58 -2.31
N ALA A 102 4.61 9.89 -3.38
CA ALA A 102 5.43 8.90 -4.09
C ALA A 102 6.49 8.30 -3.17
N ARG A 103 7.23 9.16 -2.45
CA ARG A 103 8.24 8.74 -1.47
C ARG A 103 7.66 7.92 -0.32
N SER A 104 6.51 8.33 0.22
CA SER A 104 5.83 7.59 1.29
C SER A 104 5.33 6.23 0.79
N LEU A 105 4.83 6.15 -0.43
CA LEU A 105 4.33 4.90 -1.00
C LEU A 105 5.47 3.91 -1.25
N ARG A 106 6.57 4.38 -1.84
CA ARG A 106 7.81 3.60 -2.00
C ARG A 106 8.32 3.05 -0.68
N THR A 107 8.39 3.90 0.34
CA THR A 107 8.83 3.49 1.68
C THR A 107 7.96 2.37 2.24
N ALA A 108 6.63 2.50 2.12
CA ALA A 108 5.70 1.47 2.57
C ALA A 108 5.89 0.16 1.81
N VAL A 109 6.03 0.20 0.49
CA VAL A 109 6.27 -1.01 -0.33
C VAL A 109 7.57 -1.71 0.03
N ASP A 110 8.66 -0.96 0.20
CA ASP A 110 9.96 -1.52 0.51
C ASP A 110 9.96 -2.18 1.90
N ARG A 111 9.29 -1.56 2.88
CA ARG A 111 9.13 -2.12 4.23
C ARG A 111 8.24 -3.35 4.25
N ILE A 112 7.12 -3.36 3.51
CA ILE A 112 6.28 -4.56 3.35
C ILE A 112 7.09 -5.68 2.68
N HIS A 113 7.90 -5.35 1.67
CA HIS A 113 8.76 -6.33 1.02
C HIS A 113 9.80 -6.93 1.97
N ALA A 114 10.41 -6.11 2.83
CA ALA A 114 11.39 -6.55 3.82
C ALA A 114 10.82 -7.56 4.84
N VAL A 115 9.51 -7.58 5.08
CA VAL A 115 8.85 -8.60 5.94
C VAL A 115 8.90 -10.02 5.34
N PHE A 116 9.17 -10.14 4.03
CA PHE A 116 9.24 -11.42 3.30
C PHE A 116 10.64 -11.78 2.80
N ALA A 117 11.62 -10.89 2.98
CA ALA A 117 12.99 -11.05 2.51
C ALA A 117 13.80 -11.98 3.42
#